data_AF-A0A016VWE6-F1
#
_entry.id   AF-A0A016VWE6-F1
#
_cell.length_a   1.000
_cell.length_b   1.000
_cell.length_c   1.000
_cell.angle_alpha   90.00
_cell.angle_beta   90.00
_cell.angle_gamma   90.00
#
_symmetry.space_group_name_H-M   'P 1'
#
loop_
_entity.id
_entity.type
_entity.pdbx_description
1 polymer ?
#
loop_
_entity_poly.entity_id
_entity_poly.type
_entity_poly.pdbx_seq_one_letter_code
_entity_poly.pdbx_strand_id
1 'polypeptide(L)'
;MKIAPQAWLRLAVLLGLNVKFVLCLVRNESILIFCRGVGYARVVCRLQPVIELLSSAILVVMTCLHQQQDRSVKWLMYYNFPAFSCLFVLGGLMSLSLDALDSREKFSAVLFNVKLVSLTAFSVCAPTVQTTFLEYLEEQPCHTHVPLRSAMAEYVCVASLLVFSAIQLGDLRGLRIVVPSLAEDQAPSCSTSYSPALLALEPSALPSKNAGTSSSA
;
A
#
# COMPACT_ATOMS: atom_id res chain seq x y z
N MET A 1 -18.18 11.81 26.64
CA MET A 1 -17.63 12.67 25.56
C MET A 1 -16.35 12.04 25.00
N LYS A 2 -16.42 11.34 23.86
CA LYS A 2 -15.24 10.82 23.11
C LYS A 2 -15.48 10.82 21.58
N ILE A 3 -16.22 11.81 21.07
CA ILE A 3 -16.64 11.86 19.65
C ILE A 3 -15.47 12.28 18.74
N ALA A 4 -14.61 13.19 19.21
CA ALA A 4 -13.46 13.68 18.45
C ALA A 4 -12.42 12.60 18.08
N PRO A 5 -11.88 11.78 19.02
CA PRO A 5 -10.85 10.79 18.67
C PRO A 5 -11.37 9.73 17.69
N GLN A 6 -12.66 9.42 17.74
CA GLN A 6 -13.27 8.46 16.83
C GLN A 6 -13.45 9.01 15.41
N ALA A 7 -13.86 10.28 15.29
CA ALA A 7 -13.92 10.94 13.99
C ALA A 7 -12.54 11.02 13.32
N TRP A 8 -11.50 11.32 14.11
CA TRP A 8 -10.11 11.31 13.63
C TRP A 8 -9.65 9.92 13.18
N LEU A 9 -10.01 8.85 13.90
CA LEU A 9 -9.70 7.48 13.48
C LEU A 9 -10.35 7.16 12.12
N ARG A 10 -11.63 7.48 11.95
CA ARG A 10 -12.37 7.26 10.70
C ARG A 10 -11.77 8.04 9.53
N LEU A 11 -11.39 9.29 9.77
CA LEU A 11 -10.73 10.13 8.77
C LEU A 11 -9.35 9.56 8.38
N ALA A 12 -8.56 9.11 9.37
CA ALA A 12 -7.25 8.51 9.12
C ALA A 12 -7.37 7.22 8.30
N VAL A 13 -8.36 6.38 8.61
CA VAL A 13 -8.69 5.19 7.80
C VAL A 13 -9.06 5.61 6.39
N LEU A 14 -10.04 6.49 6.20
CA LEU A 14 -10.45 6.98 4.87
C LEU A 14 -9.29 7.57 4.06
N LEU A 15 -8.40 8.34 4.69
CA LEU A 15 -7.23 8.91 4.03
C LEU A 15 -6.25 7.81 3.60
N GLY A 16 -5.95 6.86 4.50
CA GLY A 16 -5.10 5.72 4.20
C GLY A 16 -5.65 4.88 3.04
N LEU A 17 -6.97 4.71 2.97
CA LEU A 17 -7.64 3.99 1.89
C LEU A 17 -7.54 4.72 0.55
N ASN A 18 -7.76 6.03 0.53
CA ASN A 18 -7.61 6.82 -0.69
C ASN A 18 -6.17 6.77 -1.23
N VAL A 19 -5.19 6.91 -0.34
CA VAL A 19 -3.78 6.79 -0.69
C VAL A 19 -3.50 5.39 -1.25
N LYS A 20 -3.89 4.33 -0.54
CA LYS A 20 -3.66 2.94 -0.98
C LYS A 20 -4.33 2.63 -2.32
N PHE A 21 -5.55 3.11 -2.55
CA PHE A 21 -6.30 2.90 -3.79
C PHE A 21 -5.66 3.60 -4.98
N VAL A 22 -5.33 4.89 -4.86
CA VAL A 22 -4.66 5.65 -5.92
C VAL A 22 -3.32 5.01 -6.27
N LEU A 23 -2.57 4.58 -5.25
CA LEU A 23 -1.30 3.91 -5.43
C LEU A 23 -1.43 2.57 -6.15
N CYS A 24 -2.44 1.76 -5.79
CA CYS A 24 -2.73 0.50 -6.48
C CYS A 24 -3.08 0.73 -7.95
N LEU A 25 -3.87 1.77 -8.27
CA LEU A 25 -4.22 2.11 -9.65
C LEU A 25 -2.99 2.50 -10.47
N VAL A 26 -2.15 3.40 -9.94
CA VAL A 26 -0.94 3.87 -10.63
C VAL A 26 0.01 2.70 -10.89
N ARG A 27 0.22 1.84 -9.89
CA ARG A 27 1.05 0.64 -10.04
C ARG A 27 0.50 -0.28 -11.13
N ASN A 28 -0.79 -0.59 -11.11
CA ASN A 28 -1.38 -1.54 -12.04
C ASN A 28 -1.40 -1.02 -13.48
N GLU A 29 -1.62 0.27 -13.69
CA GLU A 29 -1.49 0.90 -15.02
C GLU A 29 -0.05 0.82 -15.53
N SER A 30 0.95 1.05 -14.67
CA SER A 30 2.36 0.93 -15.06
C SER A 30 2.73 -0.48 -15.53
N ILE A 31 2.24 -1.51 -14.82
CA ILE A 31 2.45 -2.92 -15.17
C ILE A 31 1.69 -3.27 -16.46
N LEU A 32 0.47 -2.76 -16.65
CA LEU A 32 -0.35 -3.05 -17.82
C LEU A 32 0.24 -2.46 -19.12
N ILE A 33 0.87 -1.29 -19.03
CA ILE A 33 1.60 -0.69 -20.16
C ILE A 33 2.83 -1.52 -20.53
N PHE A 34 3.54 -2.05 -19.54
CA PHE A 34 4.82 -2.75 -19.72
C PHE A 34 4.65 -4.22 -20.12
N CYS A 35 3.80 -4.98 -19.41
CA CYS A 35 3.53 -6.40 -19.66
C CYS A 35 2.49 -6.61 -20.77
N ARG A 36 2.66 -5.89 -21.90
CA ARG A 36 1.74 -5.88 -23.02
C ARG A 36 1.71 -7.25 -23.72
N GLY A 37 0.83 -8.14 -23.29
CA GLY A 37 0.63 -9.45 -23.92
C GLY A 37 0.19 -10.58 -23.00
N VAL A 38 0.37 -10.45 -21.69
CA VAL A 38 -0.03 -11.48 -20.72
C VAL A 38 -1.47 -11.25 -20.28
N GLY A 39 -2.40 -12.05 -20.82
CA GLY A 39 -3.84 -11.93 -20.50
C GLY A 39 -4.14 -12.03 -19.00
N TYR A 40 -3.41 -12.91 -18.29
CA TYR A 40 -3.50 -13.04 -16.83
C TYR A 40 -3.16 -11.74 -16.09
N ALA A 41 -2.03 -11.08 -16.44
CA ALA A 41 -1.62 -9.83 -15.80
C ALA A 41 -2.68 -8.72 -15.99
N ARG A 42 -3.34 -8.67 -17.15
CA ARG A 42 -4.42 -7.72 -17.40
C ARG A 42 -5.61 -7.94 -16.46
N VAL A 43 -6.02 -9.19 -16.26
CA VAL A 43 -7.13 -9.52 -15.35
C VAL A 43 -6.76 -9.17 -13.91
N VAL A 44 -5.57 -9.57 -13.46
CA VAL A 44 -5.09 -9.29 -12.09
C VAL A 44 -4.98 -7.78 -11.84
N CYS A 45 -4.36 -7.02 -12.75
CA CYS A 45 -4.24 -5.56 -12.64
C CYS A 45 -5.61 -4.84 -12.57
N ARG A 46 -6.65 -5.39 -13.22
CA ARG A 46 -8.01 -4.83 -13.20
C ARG A 46 -8.80 -5.24 -11.96
N LEU A 47 -8.59 -6.46 -11.46
CA LEU A 47 -9.31 -7.03 -10.33
C LEU A 47 -8.75 -6.56 -8.98
N GLN A 48 -7.44 -6.38 -8.88
CA GLN A 48 -6.78 -5.96 -7.65
C GLN A 48 -7.28 -4.62 -7.06
N PRO A 49 -7.51 -3.54 -7.82
CA PRO A 49 -8.03 -2.29 -7.25
C PRO A 49 -9.48 -2.46 -6.78
N VAL A 50 -10.26 -3.36 -7.40
CA VAL A 50 -11.62 -3.68 -6.97
C VAL A 50 -11.60 -4.43 -5.63
N ILE A 51 -10.69 -5.40 -5.48
CA ILE A 51 -10.52 -6.15 -4.24
C ILE A 51 -10.06 -5.21 -3.12
N GLU A 52 -9.07 -4.35 -3.39
CA GLU A 52 -8.60 -3.36 -2.42
C GLU A 52 -9.71 -2.38 -2.04
N LEU A 53 -10.51 -1.91 -3.00
CA LEU A 53 -11.67 -1.06 -2.71
C LEU A 53 -12.69 -1.78 -1.82
N LEU A 54 -12.97 -3.05 -2.11
CA LEU A 54 -13.92 -3.85 -1.35
C LEU A 54 -13.41 -4.14 0.08
N SER A 55 -12.15 -4.54 0.25
CA SER A 55 -11.56 -4.72 1.59
C SER A 55 -11.57 -3.43 2.39
N SER A 56 -11.30 -2.32 1.72
CA SER A 56 -11.31 -0.97 2.30
C SER A 56 -12.71 -0.57 2.75
N ALA A 57 -13.73 -0.81 1.92
CA ALA A 57 -15.12 -0.54 2.26
C ALA A 57 -15.57 -1.34 3.48
N ILE A 58 -15.21 -2.63 3.55
CA ILE A 58 -15.53 -3.48 4.71
C ILE A 58 -14.82 -2.96 5.96
N LEU A 59 -13.55 -2.56 5.86
CA LEU A 59 -12.82 -1.99 7.00
C LEU A 59 -13.50 -0.71 7.52
N VAL A 60 -13.94 0.18 6.62
CA VAL A 60 -14.74 1.37 6.99
C VAL A 60 -16.00 0.96 7.71
N VAL A 61 -16.76 0.00 7.18
CA VAL A 61 -17.98 -0.51 7.81
C VAL A 61 -17.68 -1.06 9.21
N MET A 62 -16.60 -1.83 9.40
CA MET A 62 -16.16 -2.32 10.71
C MET A 62 -15.82 -1.21 11.69
N THR A 63 -15.18 -0.12 11.24
CA THR A 63 -14.83 1.04 12.09
C THR A 63 -16.00 1.98 12.37
N CYS A 64 -17.01 1.98 11.50
CA CYS A 64 -18.18 2.86 11.58
C CYS A 64 -19.32 2.23 12.40
N LEU A 65 -19.53 0.91 12.28
CA LEU A 65 -20.55 0.21 13.04
C LEU A 65 -20.18 0.17 14.52
N HIS A 66 -21.07 0.73 15.35
CA HIS A 66 -20.95 0.64 16.81
C HIS A 66 -21.86 -0.44 17.35
N GLN A 67 -21.27 -1.43 18.02
CA GLN A 67 -21.93 -2.61 18.57
C GLN A 67 -23.14 -2.30 19.49
N GLN A 68 -23.19 -1.11 20.11
CA GLN A 68 -24.30 -0.69 20.98
C GLN A 68 -25.44 0.04 20.28
N GLN A 69 -25.20 0.74 19.16
CA GLN A 69 -26.21 1.60 18.55
C GLN A 69 -27.01 0.89 17.45
N ASP A 70 -26.39 -0.10 16.79
CA ASP A 70 -26.90 -0.68 15.55
C ASP A 70 -27.35 -2.13 15.71
N ARG A 71 -28.38 -2.35 16.53
CA ARG A 71 -28.88 -3.71 16.87
C ARG A 71 -29.45 -4.46 15.65
N SER A 72 -29.98 -3.75 14.65
CA SER A 72 -30.59 -4.32 13.44
C SER A 72 -29.59 -4.86 12.43
N VAL A 73 -28.32 -4.44 12.47
CA VAL A 73 -27.27 -4.85 11.52
C VAL A 73 -26.18 -5.70 12.18
N LYS A 74 -26.47 -6.31 13.34
CA LYS A 74 -25.53 -7.19 14.04
C LYS A 74 -25.04 -8.36 13.17
N TRP A 75 -25.89 -8.92 12.30
CA TRP A 75 -25.49 -9.97 11.36
C TRP A 75 -24.31 -9.54 10.49
N LEU A 76 -24.17 -8.24 10.21
CA LEU A 76 -23.21 -7.73 9.24
C LEU A 76 -21.83 -7.78 9.86
N MET A 77 -21.73 -7.52 11.17
CA MET A 77 -20.48 -7.64 11.92
C MET A 77 -19.92 -9.07 11.92
N TYR A 78 -20.78 -10.11 11.94
CA TYR A 78 -20.34 -11.51 11.87
C TYR A 78 -19.60 -11.83 10.56
N TYR A 79 -20.06 -11.27 9.43
CA TYR A 79 -19.47 -11.54 8.12
C TYR A 79 -18.36 -10.57 7.70
N ASN A 80 -18.28 -9.40 8.34
CA ASN A 80 -17.31 -8.38 7.95
C ASN A 80 -15.85 -8.82 8.15
N PHE A 81 -15.49 -9.38 9.32
CA PHE A 81 -14.10 -9.79 9.57
C PHE A 81 -13.64 -10.93 8.64
N PRO A 82 -14.42 -12.02 8.46
CA PRO A 82 -14.06 -13.08 7.50
C PRO A 82 -13.95 -12.56 6.07
N ALA A 83 -14.90 -11.72 5.64
CA ALA A 83 -14.86 -11.14 4.29
C ALA A 83 -13.63 -10.25 4.11
N PHE A 84 -13.29 -9.42 5.09
CA PHE A 84 -12.08 -8.62 5.09
C PHE A 84 -10.81 -9.49 5.00
N SER A 85 -10.72 -10.53 5.84
CA SER A 85 -9.59 -11.45 5.86
C SER A 85 -9.38 -12.14 4.51
N CYS A 86 -10.45 -12.67 3.92
CA CYS A 86 -10.41 -13.31 2.61
C CYS A 86 -9.96 -12.33 1.51
N LEU A 87 -10.50 -11.11 1.51
CA LEU A 87 -10.12 -10.09 0.51
C LEU A 87 -8.68 -9.62 0.69
N PHE A 88 -8.22 -9.47 1.93
CA PHE A 88 -6.83 -9.10 2.22
C PHE A 88 -5.86 -10.17 1.75
N VAL A 89 -6.15 -11.45 2.02
CA VAL A 89 -5.33 -12.57 1.55
C VAL A 89 -5.33 -12.63 0.02
N LEU A 90 -6.51 -12.52 -0.60
CA LEU A 90 -6.63 -12.56 -2.06
C LEU A 90 -5.89 -11.39 -2.73
N GLY A 91 -6.06 -10.17 -2.23
CA GLY A 91 -5.34 -8.99 -2.70
C GLY A 91 -3.82 -9.11 -2.49
N GLY A 92 -3.40 -9.71 -1.37
CA GLY A 92 -2.00 -9.98 -1.09
C GLY A 92 -1.38 -11.00 -2.04
N LEU A 93 -2.10 -12.08 -2.35
CA LEU A 93 -1.68 -13.07 -3.35
C LEU A 93 -1.57 -12.48 -4.75
N MET A 94 -2.50 -11.61 -5.14
CA MET A 94 -2.43 -10.88 -6.41
C MET A 94 -1.23 -9.92 -6.45
N SER A 95 -0.95 -9.22 -5.35
CA SER A 95 0.25 -8.39 -5.25
C SER A 95 1.53 -9.21 -5.40
N LEU A 96 1.63 -10.37 -4.76
CA LEU A 96 2.78 -11.27 -4.88
C LEU A 96 2.94 -11.84 -6.29
N SER A 97 1.83 -12.18 -6.97
CA SER A 97 1.90 -12.67 -8.34
C SER A 97 2.33 -11.58 -9.32
N LEU A 98 1.90 -10.33 -9.11
CA LEU A 98 2.38 -9.18 -9.88
C LEU A 98 3.86 -8.88 -9.60
N ASP A 99 4.31 -8.95 -8.35
CA ASP A 99 5.73 -8.78 -7.99
C ASP A 99 6.63 -9.82 -8.68
N ALA A 100 6.15 -11.05 -8.85
CA ALA A 100 6.88 -12.11 -9.54
C ALA A 100 6.94 -11.92 -11.07
N LEU A 101 5.98 -11.19 -11.64
CA LEU A 101 5.90 -10.88 -13.08
C LEU A 101 6.66 -9.60 -13.44
N ASP A 102 6.79 -8.67 -12.50
CA ASP A 102 7.49 -7.41 -12.70
C ASP A 102 9.01 -7.61 -12.67
N SER A 103 9.59 -7.85 -13.85
CA SER A 103 11.04 -8.00 -14.05
C SER A 103 11.83 -6.69 -14.01
N ARG A 104 11.16 -5.54 -13.82
CA ARG A 104 11.74 -4.20 -14.01
C ARG A 104 12.45 -3.67 -12.77
N GLU A 105 11.93 -3.93 -11.58
CA GLU A 105 12.62 -3.61 -10.34
C GLU A 105 13.57 -4.76 -9.98
N LYS A 106 14.77 -4.45 -9.48
CA LYS A 106 15.66 -5.48 -8.95
C LYS A 106 14.87 -6.26 -7.92
N PHE A 107 14.41 -7.46 -8.29
CA PHE A 107 13.52 -8.28 -7.46
C PHE A 107 14.17 -8.41 -6.08
N SER A 108 13.66 -7.65 -5.12
CA SER A 108 14.17 -7.70 -3.77
C SER A 108 13.57 -8.93 -3.14
N ALA A 109 14.28 -10.05 -3.26
CA ALA A 109 13.89 -11.32 -2.64
C ALA A 109 13.55 -11.12 -1.15
N VAL A 110 14.21 -10.16 -0.49
CA VAL A 110 13.90 -9.75 0.89
C VAL A 110 12.47 -9.20 1.01
N LEU A 111 12.08 -8.20 0.21
CA LEU A 111 10.73 -7.62 0.27
C LEU A 111 9.66 -8.65 -0.09
N PHE A 112 9.91 -9.48 -1.10
CA PHE A 112 9.01 -10.57 -1.47
C PHE A 112 8.82 -11.56 -0.31
N ASN A 113 9.91 -11.98 0.34
CA ASN A 113 9.85 -12.90 1.49
C ASN A 113 9.14 -12.26 2.69
N VAL A 114 9.38 -10.98 2.97
CA VAL A 114 8.69 -10.30 4.07
C VAL A 114 7.18 -10.19 3.78
N LYS A 115 6.78 -9.87 2.55
CA LYS A 115 5.36 -9.90 2.13
C LYS A 115 4.76 -11.28 2.33
N LEU A 116 5.44 -12.34 1.85
CA LEU A 116 4.97 -13.72 2.00
C LEU A 116 4.85 -14.14 3.47
N VAL A 117 5.84 -13.84 4.31
CA VAL A 117 5.82 -14.13 5.74
C VAL A 117 4.70 -13.36 6.44
N SER A 118 4.49 -12.09 6.12
CA SER A 118 3.39 -11.31 6.71
C SER A 118 2.01 -11.84 6.29
N LEU A 119 1.84 -12.23 5.03
CA LEU A 119 0.58 -12.78 4.53
C LEU A 119 0.25 -14.14 5.18
N THR A 120 1.27 -15.00 5.32
CA THR A 120 1.13 -16.31 5.98
C THR A 120 0.86 -16.17 7.47
N ALA A 121 1.59 -15.28 8.17
CA ALA A 121 1.34 -14.98 9.58
C ALA A 121 -0.08 -14.46 9.81
N PHE A 122 -0.55 -13.52 8.97
CA PHE A 122 -1.93 -13.05 9.00
C PHE A 122 -2.93 -14.20 8.78
N SER A 123 -2.72 -15.02 7.74
CA SER A 123 -3.63 -16.13 7.42
C SER A 123 -3.72 -17.18 8.52
N VAL A 124 -2.63 -17.43 9.27
CA VAL A 124 -2.61 -18.39 10.38
C VAL A 124 -3.26 -17.81 11.63
N CYS A 125 -3.09 -16.51 11.90
CA CYS A 125 -3.67 -15.86 13.08
C CYS A 125 -5.13 -15.44 12.90
N ALA A 126 -5.57 -15.15 11.67
CA ALA A 126 -6.91 -14.64 11.38
C ALA A 126 -8.05 -15.54 11.91
N PRO A 127 -8.01 -16.88 11.81
CA PRO A 127 -9.07 -17.72 12.38
C PRO A 127 -9.19 -17.58 13.90
N THR A 128 -8.07 -17.45 14.61
CA THR A 128 -8.08 -17.24 16.07
C THR A 128 -8.63 -15.88 16.45
N VAL A 129 -8.29 -14.83 15.70
CA VAL A 129 -8.86 -13.49 15.89
C VAL A 129 -10.35 -13.47 15.56
N GLN A 130 -10.78 -14.24 14.56
CA GLN A 130 -12.20 -14.37 14.22
C GLN A 130 -12.98 -15.00 15.38
N THR A 131 -12.47 -16.09 15.96
CA THR A 131 -13.15 -16.73 17.10
C THR A 131 -13.25 -15.79 18.30
N THR A 132 -12.18 -15.06 18.62
CA THR A 132 -12.18 -14.11 19.75
C THR A 132 -13.10 -12.92 19.49
N PHE A 133 -13.17 -12.45 18.24
CA PHE A 133 -14.09 -11.41 17.82
C PHE A 133 -15.56 -11.84 17.92
N LEU A 134 -15.88 -13.08 17.56
CA LEU A 134 -17.23 -13.65 17.69
C LEU A 134 -17.64 -13.80 19.16
N GLU A 135 -16.76 -14.35 20.00
CA GLU A 135 -16.97 -14.42 21.44
C GLU A 135 -17.21 -13.03 22.05
N TYR A 136 -16.44 -12.02 21.60
CA TYR A 136 -16.64 -10.64 22.02
C TYR A 136 -17.99 -10.05 21.57
N LEU A 137 -18.50 -10.43 20.39
CA LEU A 137 -19.80 -10.02 19.90
C LEU A 137 -20.96 -10.64 20.68
N GLU A 138 -20.82 -11.90 21.10
CA GLU A 138 -21.84 -12.67 21.82
C GLU A 138 -21.91 -12.33 23.31
N GLU A 139 -20.78 -12.36 24.01
CA GLU A 139 -20.75 -12.29 25.48
C GLU A 139 -20.54 -10.87 26.02
N GLN A 140 -20.15 -9.89 25.19
CA GLN A 140 -19.69 -8.56 25.63
C GLN A 140 -18.78 -8.64 26.88
N PRO A 141 -17.74 -9.50 26.87
CA PRO A 141 -16.97 -9.76 28.08
C PRO A 141 -16.31 -8.46 28.55
N CYS A 142 -16.30 -8.26 29.87
CA CYS A 142 -15.57 -7.17 30.48
C CYS A 142 -14.09 -7.24 30.01
N HIS A 143 -13.52 -6.12 29.56
CA HIS A 143 -12.14 -6.00 29.04
C HIS A 143 -11.01 -6.48 29.99
N THR A 144 -11.35 -6.99 31.17
CA THR A 144 -10.47 -7.31 32.28
C THR A 144 -9.69 -8.62 32.12
N HIS A 145 -10.10 -9.54 31.23
CA HIS A 145 -9.33 -10.77 31.01
C HIS A 145 -9.39 -11.28 29.56
N VAL A 146 -8.41 -10.87 28.74
CA VAL A 146 -8.16 -11.49 27.43
C VAL A 146 -7.04 -12.53 27.60
N PRO A 147 -7.23 -13.80 27.24
CA PRO A 147 -6.19 -14.81 27.37
C PRO A 147 -4.98 -14.44 26.52
N LEU A 148 -3.77 -14.63 27.08
CA LEU A 148 -2.51 -14.19 26.47
C LEU A 148 -2.34 -14.67 25.02
N ARG A 149 -2.73 -15.91 24.72
CA ARG A 149 -2.64 -16.51 23.38
C ARG A 149 -3.48 -15.74 22.34
N SER A 150 -4.69 -15.34 22.72
CA SER A 150 -5.60 -14.58 21.85
C SER A 150 -5.09 -13.17 21.60
N ALA A 151 -4.62 -12.50 22.66
CA ALA A 151 -4.02 -11.18 22.55
C ALA A 151 -2.79 -11.21 21.62
N MET A 152 -1.90 -12.20 21.77
CA MET A 152 -0.73 -12.36 20.91
C MET A 152 -1.12 -12.60 19.44
N ALA A 153 -2.15 -13.42 19.17
CA ALA A 153 -2.64 -13.65 17.81
C ALA A 153 -3.21 -12.36 17.18
N GLU A 154 -3.94 -11.54 17.95
CA GLU A 154 -4.44 -10.24 17.51
C GLU A 154 -3.30 -9.27 17.17
N TYR A 155 -2.29 -9.15 18.04
CA TYR A 155 -1.13 -8.31 17.78
C TYR A 155 -0.35 -8.75 16.55
N VAL A 156 -0.11 -10.06 16.38
CA VAL A 156 0.57 -10.60 15.19
C VAL A 156 -0.25 -10.33 13.93
N CYS A 157 -1.57 -10.49 13.98
CA CYS A 157 -2.47 -10.20 12.87
C CYS A 157 -2.39 -8.72 12.44
N VAL A 158 -2.52 -7.79 13.39
CA VAL A 158 -2.43 -6.35 13.13
C VAL A 158 -1.03 -5.95 12.66
N ALA A 159 0.03 -6.45 13.29
CA ALA A 159 1.40 -6.15 12.90
C ALA A 159 1.69 -6.63 11.47
N SER A 160 1.22 -7.84 11.11
CA SER A 160 1.38 -8.40 9.77
C SER A 160 0.69 -7.53 8.71
N LEU A 161 -0.52 -7.08 9.00
CA LEU A 161 -1.27 -6.17 8.12
C LEU A 161 -0.55 -4.83 7.94
N LEU A 162 -0.03 -4.25 9.02
CA LEU A 162 0.71 -2.99 8.98
C LEU A 162 2.02 -3.12 8.20
N VAL A 163 2.80 -4.17 8.46
CA VAL A 163 4.05 -4.44 7.76
C VAL A 163 3.78 -4.65 6.26
N PHE A 164 2.80 -5.46 5.90
CA PHE A 164 2.43 -5.70 4.51
C PHE A 164 2.03 -4.39 3.80
N SER A 165 1.18 -3.58 4.45
CA SER A 165 0.74 -2.28 3.91
C SER A 165 1.88 -1.28 3.80
N ALA A 166 2.80 -1.26 4.76
CA ALA A 166 3.97 -0.39 4.75
C ALA A 166 4.95 -0.76 3.62
N ILE A 167 5.13 -2.05 3.35
CA ILE A 167 5.96 -2.52 2.23
C ILE A 167 5.32 -2.13 0.90
N GLN A 168 4.01 -2.32 0.74
CA GLN A 168 3.30 -1.85 -0.45
C GLN A 168 3.47 -0.34 -0.67
N LEU A 169 3.47 0.45 0.42
CA LEU A 169 3.78 1.89 0.36
C LEU A 169 5.24 2.18 0.00
N GLY A 170 6.16 1.33 0.50
CA GLY A 170 7.60 1.44 0.30
C GLY A 170 8.05 1.19 -1.14
N ASP A 171 7.46 0.20 -1.81
CA ASP A 171 7.73 -0.12 -3.22
C ASP A 171 7.48 1.08 -4.15
N LEU A 172 6.64 2.01 -3.71
CA LEU A 172 6.23 3.16 -4.50
C LEU A 172 7.16 4.36 -4.36
N ARG A 173 8.18 4.31 -3.49
CA ARG A 173 9.21 5.36 -3.38
C ARG A 173 10.03 5.54 -4.66
N GLY A 174 10.07 4.53 -5.52
CA GLY A 174 10.70 4.59 -6.85
C GLY A 174 9.82 5.22 -7.94
N LEU A 175 8.54 5.45 -7.67
CA LEU A 175 7.56 5.87 -8.66
C LEU A 175 7.66 7.37 -8.92
N ARG A 176 8.33 7.75 -10.01
CA ARG A 176 8.35 9.13 -10.50
C ARG A 176 7.08 9.40 -11.29
N ILE A 177 6.20 10.23 -10.72
CA ILE A 177 5.06 10.79 -11.44
C ILE A 177 5.60 11.79 -12.46
N VAL A 178 5.73 11.37 -13.70
CA VAL A 178 5.98 12.29 -14.82
C VAL A 178 4.64 12.89 -15.16
N VAL A 179 4.39 14.12 -14.70
CA VAL A 179 3.23 14.89 -15.13
C VAL A 179 3.45 15.20 -16.61
N PRO A 180 2.60 14.69 -17.53
CA PRO A 180 2.72 15.07 -18.92
C PRO A 180 2.44 16.57 -18.98
N SER A 181 3.44 17.37 -19.35
CA SER A 181 3.19 18.76 -19.75
C SER A 181 2.23 18.68 -20.92
N LEU A 182 1.04 19.28 -20.79
CA LEU A 182 0.16 19.49 -21.93
C LEU A 182 0.96 20.23 -23.00
N ALA A 183 0.70 19.95 -24.28
CA ALA A 183 1.41 20.61 -25.38
C ALA A 183 1.28 22.16 -25.33
N GLU A 184 0.29 22.67 -24.60
CA GLU A 184 0.07 24.10 -24.34
C GLU A 184 0.95 24.68 -23.21
N ASP A 185 1.55 23.85 -22.36
CA ASP A 185 2.53 24.25 -21.33
C ASP A 185 3.99 24.18 -21.84
N GLN A 186 4.19 23.77 -23.09
CA GLN A 186 5.48 23.93 -23.75
C GLN A 186 5.68 25.41 -24.03
N ALA A 187 6.48 26.07 -23.19
CA ALA A 187 6.98 27.40 -23.47
C ALA A 187 7.52 27.43 -24.92
N PRO A 188 7.17 28.46 -25.72
CA PRO A 188 7.53 28.52 -27.12
C PRO A 188 9.05 28.36 -27.24
N SER A 189 9.46 27.42 -28.08
CA SER A 189 10.84 27.13 -28.49
C SER A 189 11.83 28.26 -28.24
N CYS A 190 12.71 28.12 -27.25
CA CYS A 190 14.16 28.40 -27.32
C CYS A 190 14.77 28.53 -25.92
N SER A 191 15.59 27.56 -25.51
CA SER A 191 16.98 27.87 -25.14
C SER A 191 17.80 26.59 -25.09
N THR A 192 18.96 26.61 -25.73
CA THR A 192 20.01 25.60 -25.71
C THR A 192 20.67 25.42 -24.32
N SER A 193 20.03 25.90 -23.25
CA SER A 193 20.61 25.95 -21.90
C SER A 193 20.04 24.91 -20.93
N TYR A 194 19.10 24.05 -21.34
CA TYR A 194 18.65 22.94 -20.50
C TYR A 194 19.52 21.69 -20.72
N SER A 195 20.71 21.71 -20.12
CA SER A 195 21.55 20.51 -20.00
C SER A 195 21.18 19.77 -18.70
N PRO A 196 20.73 18.51 -18.74
CA PRO A 196 20.35 17.74 -17.54
C PRO A 196 21.59 17.24 -16.77
N ALA A 197 22.70 17.97 -16.83
CA ALA A 197 23.95 17.64 -16.16
C ALA A 197 23.92 17.95 -14.65
N LEU A 198 22.93 18.71 -14.16
CA LEU A 198 22.85 19.14 -12.76
C LEU A 198 22.32 18.06 -11.78
N LEU A 199 22.01 16.85 -12.27
CA LEU A 199 21.75 15.67 -11.42
C LEU A 199 22.97 14.76 -11.25
N ALA A 200 24.09 15.04 -11.92
CA ALA A 200 25.37 14.37 -11.69
C ALA A 200 26.21 15.19 -10.70
N LEU A 201 25.79 15.18 -9.42
CA LEU A 201 26.62 15.64 -8.31
C LEU A 201 27.70 14.57 -8.06
N GLU A 202 28.82 14.66 -8.79
CA GLU A 202 30.10 14.08 -8.38
C GLU A 202 30.87 15.16 -7.59
N PRO A 203 31.33 14.88 -6.36
CA PRO A 203 32.10 15.84 -5.59
C PRO A 203 33.58 15.79 -5.98
N SER A 204 34.16 16.99 -6.11
CA SER A 204 35.58 17.33 -5.96
C SER A 204 36.58 16.94 -7.07
N ALA A 205 36.89 17.90 -7.94
CA ALA A 205 38.27 18.17 -8.37
C ALA A 205 38.40 19.63 -8.89
N LEU A 206 39.08 20.49 -8.13
CA LEU A 206 39.49 21.84 -8.52
C LEU A 206 40.53 21.79 -9.66
N PRO A 207 40.43 22.59 -10.73
CA PRO A 207 41.54 22.75 -11.65
C PRO A 207 42.45 23.91 -11.23
N SER A 208 43.73 23.55 -11.06
CA SER A 208 44.89 24.43 -11.03
C SER A 208 44.95 25.32 -12.28
N LYS A 209 45.14 26.61 -12.04
CA LYS A 209 45.26 27.70 -13.02
C LYS A 209 46.63 27.65 -13.71
N ASN A 210 46.68 27.27 -14.99
CA ASN A 210 47.83 27.55 -15.85
C ASN A 210 47.46 28.61 -16.89
N ALA A 211 48.12 29.76 -16.76
CA ALA A 211 48.08 30.88 -17.68
C ALA A 211 48.85 30.54 -18.97
N GLY A 212 48.27 30.93 -20.11
CA GLY A 212 48.90 30.78 -21.41
C GLY A 212 49.93 31.87 -21.73
N THR A 213 50.61 31.68 -22.85
CA THR A 213 51.07 32.78 -23.73
C THR A 213 51.39 32.20 -25.10
N SER A 214 50.58 32.58 -26.09
CA SER A 214 50.92 32.56 -27.51
C SER A 214 51.37 33.97 -27.91
N SER A 215 52.55 34.09 -28.51
CA SER A 215 52.99 35.25 -29.28
C SER A 215 53.47 34.73 -30.63
N SER A 216 52.71 35.07 -31.67
CA SER A 216 53.11 35.00 -33.07
C SER A 216 53.73 36.33 -33.49
N ALA A 217 54.58 36.22 -34.52
CA ALA A 217 55.38 37.24 -35.19
C ALA A 217 54.62 38.47 -35.69
#